data_AF-A0A9X4KRV5-F1
#
_entry.id   AF-A0A9X4KRV5-F1
#
_cell.length_a   1.000
_cell.length_b   1.000
_cell.length_c   1.000
_cell.angle_alpha   90.00
_cell.angle_beta   90.00
_cell.angle_gamma   90.00
#
_symmetry.space_group_name_H-M   'P 1'
#
loop_
_entity.id
_entity.type
_entity.pdbx_description
1 polymer ?
#
loop_
_entity_poly.entity_id
_entity_poly.type
_entity_poly.pdbx_seq_one_letter_code
_entity_poly.pdbx_strand_id
1 'polypeptide(L)'
;MIELVSAERCIGCKMCVKVCPTNVFDMDETAMLPVIARLEDCQTCFMCEAYCPADALYVAPQAEVRVAADEAVLAASGTLGSWRKEIGWSKGADSTMAERDTTPFFETFTERYRQV
;
A
#
# COMPACT_ATOMS: atom_id res chain seq x y z
N MET A 1 3.45 -2.08 10.55
CA MET A 1 3.21 -3.34 9.83
C MET A 1 1.80 -3.29 9.24
N ILE A 2 1.30 -4.29 8.51
CA ILE A 2 -0.10 -4.29 8.07
C ILE A 2 -1.00 -4.42 9.30
N GLU A 3 -1.90 -3.46 9.55
CA GLU A 3 -2.74 -3.46 10.76
C GLU A 3 -4.22 -3.70 10.46
N LEU A 4 -4.68 -3.41 9.24
CA LEU A 4 -6.09 -3.50 8.88
C LEU A 4 -6.31 -4.04 7.46
N VAL A 5 -7.29 -4.93 7.35
CA VAL A 5 -8.00 -5.26 6.11
C VAL A 5 -9.48 -4.92 6.36
N SER A 6 -9.98 -3.90 5.67
CA SER A 6 -11.39 -3.50 5.71
C SER A 6 -12.26 -4.52 4.98
N ALA A 7 -13.10 -5.25 5.71
CA ALA A 7 -14.07 -6.17 5.13
C ALA A 7 -15.14 -5.43 4.32
N GLU A 8 -15.47 -4.19 4.70
CA GLU A 8 -16.49 -3.38 4.04
C GLU A 8 -16.04 -2.85 2.67
N ARG A 9 -14.75 -2.51 2.54
CA ARG A 9 -14.17 -1.96 1.30
C ARG A 9 -13.59 -3.02 0.38
N CYS A 10 -13.13 -4.15 0.93
CA CYS A 10 -12.44 -5.15 0.14
C CYS A 10 -13.38 -5.79 -0.90
N ILE A 11 -12.89 -5.85 -2.14
CA ILE A 11 -13.63 -6.43 -3.28
C ILE A 11 -13.13 -7.83 -3.67
N GLY A 12 -12.32 -8.48 -2.83
CA GLY A 12 -11.84 -9.85 -3.06
C GLY A 12 -10.91 -10.04 -4.26
N CYS A 13 -10.27 -8.97 -4.77
CA CYS A 13 -9.45 -9.01 -5.98
C CYS A 13 -8.11 -9.77 -5.87
N LYS A 14 -7.72 -10.19 -4.66
CA LYS A 14 -6.48 -10.93 -4.35
C LYS A 14 -5.16 -10.21 -4.68
N MET A 15 -5.18 -8.91 -5.00
CA MET A 15 -3.96 -8.17 -5.34
C MET A 15 -2.97 -8.09 -4.17
N CYS A 16 -3.43 -7.90 -2.93
CA CYS A 16 -2.56 -7.87 -1.76
C CYS A 16 -1.79 -9.19 -1.56
N VAL A 17 -2.43 -10.34 -1.82
CA VAL A 17 -1.80 -11.67 -1.80
C VAL A 17 -0.72 -11.77 -2.88
N LYS A 18 -1.05 -11.33 -4.10
CA LYS A 18 -0.14 -11.43 -5.26
C LYS A 18 1.11 -10.55 -5.14
N VAL A 19 0.99 -9.35 -4.56
CA VAL A 19 2.10 -8.37 -4.54
C VAL A 19 2.93 -8.45 -3.27
N CYS A 20 2.48 -9.15 -2.23
CA CYS A 20 3.24 -9.22 -0.97
C CYS A 20 4.52 -10.04 -1.16
N PRO A 21 5.71 -9.48 -0.94
CA PRO A 21 6.97 -10.16 -1.25
C PRO A 21 7.32 -11.20 -0.19
N THR A 22 6.79 -11.04 1.03
CA THR A 22 6.97 -11.94 2.16
C THR A 22 5.73 -12.81 2.42
N ASN A 23 4.77 -12.83 1.50
CA ASN A 23 3.57 -13.66 1.57
C ASN A 23 2.77 -13.51 2.88
N VAL A 24 2.60 -12.30 3.40
CA VAL A 24 1.89 -12.03 4.69
C VAL A 24 0.42 -12.47 4.67
N PHE A 25 -0.21 -12.48 3.50
CA PHE A 25 -1.64 -12.74 3.36
C PHE A 25 -1.92 -14.18 2.90
N ASP A 26 -2.93 -14.79 3.53
CA ASP A 26 -3.66 -15.93 2.97
C ASP A 26 -5.02 -15.45 2.42
N MET A 27 -5.69 -16.29 1.63
CA MET A 27 -7.02 -15.99 1.11
C MET A 27 -8.05 -16.88 1.81
N ASP A 28 -9.04 -16.27 2.46
CA ASP A 28 -10.26 -16.98 2.82
C ASP A 28 -11.15 -17.06 1.57
N GLU A 29 -11.22 -18.24 0.96
CA GLU A 29 -12.01 -18.49 -0.25
C GLU A 29 -13.52 -18.51 0.01
N THR A 30 -13.97 -18.64 1.28
CA THR A 30 -15.39 -18.60 1.64
C THR A 30 -15.85 -17.16 1.81
N ALA A 31 -15.12 -16.37 2.60
CA ALA A 31 -15.43 -14.96 2.82
C ALA A 31 -15.01 -14.07 1.64
N MET A 32 -14.17 -14.59 0.73
CA MET A 32 -13.52 -13.83 -0.34
C MET A 32 -12.73 -12.62 0.20
N LEU A 33 -12.11 -12.78 1.37
CA LEU A 33 -11.29 -11.77 2.04
C LEU A 33 -9.87 -12.26 2.31
N PRO A 34 -8.85 -11.39 2.20
CA PRO A 34 -7.50 -11.73 2.60
C PRO A 34 -7.40 -11.74 4.13
N VAL A 35 -6.68 -12.73 4.66
CA VAL A 35 -6.38 -12.88 6.09
C VAL A 35 -4.90 -12.54 6.31
N ILE A 36 -4.61 -11.72 7.31
CA ILE A 36 -3.22 -11.44 7.73
C ILE A 36 -2.72 -12.67 8.51
N ALA A 37 -2.00 -13.57 7.82
CA ALA A 37 -1.61 -14.86 8.36
C ALA A 37 -0.22 -14.84 9.01
N ARG A 38 0.67 -13.96 8.54
CA ARG A 38 2.09 -13.88 8.96
C ARG A 38 2.48 -12.42 9.19
N LEU A 39 1.87 -11.78 10.19
CA LEU A 39 2.03 -10.35 10.44
C LEU A 39 3.49 -9.96 10.69
N GLU A 40 4.23 -10.79 11.41
CA GLU A 40 5.64 -10.65 11.74
C GLU A 40 6.56 -10.58 10.52
N ASP A 41 6.13 -11.11 9.37
CA ASP A 41 6.92 -11.06 8.13
C ASP A 41 6.73 -9.74 7.37
N CYS A 42 5.84 -8.86 7.84
CA CYS A 42 5.52 -7.60 7.16
C CYS A 42 6.67 -6.59 7.26
N GLN A 43 7.29 -6.29 6.13
CA GLN A 43 8.40 -5.33 6.04
C GLN A 43 7.95 -3.86 5.91
N THR A 44 6.68 -3.54 6.15
CA THR A 44 6.13 -2.18 5.96
C THR A 44 6.47 -1.56 4.61
N CYS A 45 6.42 -2.36 3.53
CA CYS A 45 6.75 -1.90 2.18
C CYS A 45 5.58 -1.20 1.47
N PHE A 46 4.39 -1.21 2.07
CA PHE A 46 3.16 -0.58 1.55
C PHE A 46 2.66 -1.07 0.17
N MET A 47 3.24 -2.13 -0.40
CA MET A 47 2.81 -2.62 -1.72
C MET A 47 1.35 -3.09 -1.73
N CYS A 48 0.87 -3.72 -0.67
CA CYS A 48 -0.53 -4.12 -0.59
C CYS A 48 -1.49 -2.91 -0.60
N GLU A 49 -1.11 -1.79 0.01
CA GLU A 49 -1.88 -0.54 -0.04
C GLU A 49 -1.80 0.11 -1.42
N ALA A 50 -0.59 0.21 -2.00
CA ALA A 50 -0.38 0.77 -3.33
C ALA A 50 -1.20 0.04 -4.41
N TYR A 51 -1.27 -1.29 -4.34
CA TYR A 51 -1.99 -2.10 -5.33
C TYR A 51 -3.45 -2.39 -4.97
N CYS A 52 -3.96 -1.94 -3.83
CA CYS A 52 -5.37 -2.12 -3.50
C CYS A 52 -6.22 -1.14 -4.34
N PRO A 53 -7.09 -1.63 -5.25
CA PRO A 53 -7.94 -0.75 -6.04
C PRO A 53 -9.04 -0.07 -5.22
N ALA A 54 -9.37 -0.65 -4.06
CA ALA A 54 -10.49 -0.25 -3.20
C ALA A 54 -10.04 0.42 -1.90
N ASP A 55 -8.75 0.73 -1.75
CA ASP A 55 -8.17 1.38 -0.58
C ASP A 55 -8.63 0.71 0.74
N ALA A 56 -8.59 -0.63 0.77
CA ALA A 56 -9.12 -1.46 1.84
C ALA A 56 -8.07 -1.90 2.86
N LEU A 57 -6.81 -1.48 2.72
CA LEU A 57 -5.72 -1.88 3.59
C LEU A 57 -5.06 -0.67 4.23
N TYR A 58 -4.61 -0.82 5.47
CA TYR A 58 -3.77 0.15 6.15
C TYR A 58 -2.50 -0.51 6.69
N VAL A 59 -1.36 0.04 6.28
CA VAL A 59 -0.04 -0.33 6.78
C VAL A 59 0.47 0.78 7.70
N ALA A 60 0.71 0.46 8.96
CA ALA A 60 1.41 1.38 9.87
C ALA A 60 2.91 1.44 9.50
N PRO A 61 3.57 2.61 9.58
CA PRO A 61 4.97 2.78 9.19
C PRO A 61 5.98 2.10 10.12
N GLN A 62 5.55 1.63 11.29
CA GLN A 62 6.42 0.95 12.25
C GLN A 62 6.54 -0.54 11.90
N ALA A 63 7.75 -1.03 11.57
CA ALA A 63 7.95 -2.44 11.22
C ALA A 63 7.84 -3.39 12.43
N GLU A 64 8.25 -2.94 13.61
CA GLU A 64 8.40 -3.79 14.81
C GLU A 64 7.28 -3.59 15.85
N VAL A 65 6.45 -2.56 15.68
CA VAL A 65 5.46 -2.16 16.69
C VAL A 65 4.06 -2.30 16.11
N ARG A 66 3.20 -3.05 16.81
CA ARG A 66 1.77 -3.09 16.51
C ARG A 66 1.11 -1.80 16.95
N VAL A 67 0.32 -1.24 16.06
CA VAL A 67 -0.48 -0.04 16.33
C VAL A 67 -1.95 -0.42 16.21
N ALA A 68 -2.75 -0.08 17.22
CA ALA A 68 -4.18 -0.31 17.13
C ALA A 68 -4.77 0.53 15.97
N ALA A 69 -5.30 -0.14 14.96
CA ALA A 69 -5.93 0.49 13.81
C ALA A 69 -7.44 0.50 14.00
N ASP A 70 -8.00 1.67 14.28
CA ASP A 70 -9.45 1.87 14.24
C ASP A 70 -9.86 2.30 12.82
N GLU A 71 -10.68 1.47 12.16
CA GLU A 71 -11.09 1.70 10.78
C GLU A 71 -11.89 2.99 10.60
N ALA A 72 -12.78 3.33 11.54
CA ALA A 72 -13.59 4.54 11.46
C ALA A 72 -12.71 5.79 11.56
N VAL A 73 -11.69 5.76 12.42
CA VAL A 73 -10.70 6.84 12.53
C VAL A 73 -9.88 6.95 11.24
N LEU A 74 -9.35 5.85 10.71
CA LEU A 74 -8.54 5.82 9.48
C LEU A 74 -9.33 6.30 8.26
N ALA A 75 -10.61 5.95 8.17
CA ALA A 75 -11.50 6.42 7.12
C ALA A 75 -11.78 7.92 7.27
N ALA A 76 -12.08 8.40 8.48
CA ALA A 76 -12.36 9.81 8.75
C ALA A 76 -11.14 10.72 8.51
N SER A 77 -9.94 10.24 8.78
CA SER A 77 -8.69 10.97 8.50
C SER A 77 -8.25 10.90 7.03
N GLY A 78 -8.93 10.11 6.19
CA GLY A 78 -8.54 9.90 4.80
C GLY A 78 -7.22 9.11 4.65
N THR A 79 -6.85 8.32 5.65
CA THR A 79 -5.59 7.56 5.66
C THR A 79 -5.67 6.32 4.76
N LEU A 80 -6.84 5.69 4.65
CA LEU A 80 -7.05 4.56 3.73
C LEU A 80 -6.80 4.98 2.27
N GLY A 81 -5.78 4.38 1.63
CA GLY A 81 -5.38 4.70 0.25
C GLY A 81 -4.50 5.93 0.12
N SER A 82 -4.18 6.60 1.22
CA SER A 82 -3.34 7.82 1.21
C SER A 82 -1.95 7.55 0.65
N TRP A 83 -1.34 6.39 0.94
CA TRP A 83 -0.04 6.05 0.38
C TRP A 83 -0.08 5.91 -1.15
N ARG A 84 -1.07 5.16 -1.67
CA ARG A 84 -1.27 4.98 -3.12
C ARG A 84 -1.40 6.33 -3.83
N LYS A 85 -2.15 7.25 -3.23
CA LYS A 85 -2.33 8.62 -3.73
C LYS A 85 -1.02 9.42 -3.67
N GLU A 86 -0.31 9.40 -2.55
CA GLU A 86 0.92 10.18 -2.36
C GLU A 86 2.00 9.82 -3.38
N ILE A 87 2.20 8.52 -3.62
CA ILE A 87 3.21 8.08 -4.59
C ILE A 87 2.76 8.20 -6.05
N GLY A 88 1.49 8.51 -6.30
CA GLY A 88 0.91 8.58 -7.64
C GLY A 88 0.74 7.21 -8.29
N TRP A 89 0.42 6.16 -7.52
CA TRP A 89 0.28 4.78 -8.03
C TRP A 89 -1.08 4.51 -8.68
N SER A 90 -1.44 5.36 -9.65
CA SER A 90 -2.65 5.24 -10.46
C SER A 90 -2.44 5.92 -11.80
N LYS A 91 -3.02 5.35 -12.86
CA LYS A 91 -3.06 6.02 -14.17
C LYS A 91 -3.81 7.35 -14.04
N GLY A 92 -3.21 8.42 -14.54
CA GLY A 92 -3.80 9.76 -14.48
C GLY A 92 -3.63 10.49 -13.15
N ALA A 93 -2.67 10.09 -12.29
CA ALA A 93 -2.27 10.91 -11.15
C ALA A 93 -1.69 12.25 -11.62
N ASP A 94 -2.06 13.35 -10.95
CA ASP A 94 -1.62 14.71 -11.30
C ASP A 94 -0.09 14.89 -11.15
N SER A 95 0.50 14.19 -10.18
CA SER A 95 1.96 14.10 -10.00
C SER A 95 2.32 12.76 -9.37
N THR A 96 3.58 12.36 -9.51
CA THR A 96 4.13 11.18 -8.83
C THR A 96 5.21 11.58 -7.84
N MET A 97 5.46 10.73 -6.84
CA MET A 97 6.60 10.95 -5.94
C MET A 97 7.93 10.95 -6.72
N ALA A 98 8.04 10.13 -7.78
CA ALA A 98 9.22 10.05 -8.63
C ALA A 98 9.52 11.35 -9.41
N GLU A 99 8.52 12.19 -9.70
CA GLU A 99 8.73 13.51 -10.33
C GLU A 99 9.29 14.56 -9.37
N ARG A 100 9.04 14.37 -8.07
CA ARG A 100 9.43 15.31 -7.00
C ARG A 100 10.66 14.82 -6.22
N ASP A 101 11.17 13.64 -6.56
CA ASP A 101 12.29 12.99 -5.89
C ASP A 101 13.61 13.68 -6.25
N THR A 102 14.33 14.17 -5.24
CA THR A 102 15.61 14.88 -5.38
C THR A 102 16.82 13.97 -5.12
N THR A 103 16.65 12.64 -5.21
CA THR A 103 17.79 11.72 -5.06
C THR A 103 18.76 11.96 -6.21
N PRO A 104 20.06 12.18 -5.96
CA PRO A 104 21.02 12.54 -7.01
C PRO A 104 21.08 11.58 -8.20
N PHE A 105 20.71 10.31 -7.99
CA PHE A 105 20.54 9.32 -9.05
C PHE A 105 19.52 9.77 -10.10
N PHE A 106 18.35 10.27 -9.67
CA PHE A 106 17.33 10.75 -10.58
C PHE A 106 17.76 12.06 -11.23
N GLU A 107 18.37 13.00 -10.53
CA GLU A 107 18.88 14.24 -11.14
C GLU A 107 19.92 13.94 -12.24
N THR A 108 20.95 13.16 -11.92
CA THR A 108 22.05 12.87 -12.88
C THR A 108 21.60 11.98 -14.04
N PHE A 109 20.73 11.01 -13.79
CA PHE A 109 20.27 10.07 -14.82
C PHE A 109 19.11 10.66 -15.63
N THR A 110 18.10 11.28 -15.01
CA THR A 110 16.96 11.82 -15.77
C THR A 110 17.30 13.10 -16.53
N GLU A 111 18.13 14.02 -16.03
CA GLU A 111 18.55 15.19 -16.82
C GLU A 111 19.32 14.78 -18.08
N ARG A 112 20.12 13.70 -17.99
CA ARG A 112 20.93 13.18 -19.10
C ARG A 112 20.16 12.26 -20.06
N TYR A 113 19.17 11.52 -19.57
CA TYR A 113 18.50 10.44 -20.33
C TYR A 113 16.99 10.61 -20.54
N ARG A 114 16.35 11.66 -20.00
CA ARG A 114 14.91 11.97 -20.21
C ARG A 114 14.68 13.02 -21.30
N GLN A 115 15.71 13.42 -22.05
CA GLN A 115 15.55 14.23 -23.25
C GLN A 115 14.94 13.38 -24.38
N VAL A 116 13.61 13.35 -24.43
CA VAL A 116 12.82 12.88 -25.59
C VAL A 116 11.82 13.97 -25.94
#